data_AF-A0A924HYH9-F1
#
_entry.id   AF-A0A924HYH9-F1
#
_cell.length_a   1.000
_cell.length_b   1.000
_cell.length_c   1.000
_cell.angle_alpha   90.00
_cell.angle_beta   90.00
_cell.angle_gamma   90.00
#
_symmetry.space_group_name_H-M   'P 1'
#
loop_
_entity.id
_entity.type
_entity.pdbx_description
1 polymer ?
#
loop_
_entity_poly.entity_id
_entity_poly.type
_entity_poly.pdbx_seq_one_letter_code
_entity_poly.pdbx_strand_id
1 'polypeptide(L)' 'MLFNPNQHEILGRIQSGEEEQETAAYGKVNLTFLSGEALPLCWMDVNYRKTM' A
#
# COMPACT_ATOMS: atom_id res chain seq x y z
N MET A 1 -14.60 -3.97 7.43
CA MET A 1 -14.78 -3.22 6.15
C MET A 1 -13.82 -3.83 5.13
N LEU A 2 -14.26 -4.01 3.89
CA LEU A 2 -13.37 -4.40 2.78
C LEU A 2 -12.69 -3.14 2.23
N PHE A 3 -11.37 -3.21 2.01
CA PHE A 3 -10.65 -2.14 1.31
C PHE A 3 -10.85 -2.29 -0.20
N ASN A 4 -10.91 -1.19 -0.94
CA ASN A 4 -10.96 -1.24 -2.39
C ASN A 4 -9.53 -1.46 -2.94
N PRO A 5 -9.21 -2.64 -3.50
CA PRO A 5 -7.87 -2.92 -3.99
C PRO A 5 -7.48 -2.04 -5.19
N ASN A 6 -8.45 -1.40 -5.86
CA ASN A 6 -8.20 -0.52 -7.01
C ASN A 6 -7.85 0.92 -6.62
N GLN A 7 -7.89 1.27 -5.32
CA GLN A 7 -7.40 2.57 -4.88
C GLN A 7 -5.87 2.60 -4.98
N HIS A 8 -5.33 3.72 -5.48
CA HIS A 8 -3.88 3.94 -5.60
C HIS A 8 -3.24 4.31 -4.26
N GLU A 9 -4.05 4.74 -3.30
CA GLU A 9 -3.64 5.14 -1.97
C GLU A 9 -4.28 4.23 -0.92
N ILE A 10 -3.57 4.03 0.18
CA ILE A 10 -4.07 3.33 1.36
C ILE A 10 -3.94 4.24 2.58
N LEU A 11 -4.91 4.15 3.47
CA LEU A 11 -4.81 4.80 4.78
C LEU A 11 -3.92 3.95 5.68
N GLY A 12 -2.88 4.56 6.23
CA GLY A 12 -1.92 3.92 7.10
C GLY A 12 -1.49 4.83 8.24
N ARG A 13 -0.72 4.28 9.17
CA ARG A 13 -0.04 5.02 10.24
C ARG A 13 1.41 4.60 10.22
N ILE A 14 2.32 5.57 10.33
CA ILE A 14 3.72 5.24 10.55
C ILE A 14 3.86 4.86 12.02
N GLN A 15 4.30 3.64 12.29
CA GLN A 15 4.58 3.24 13.66
C GLN A 15 6.00 3.71 14.02
N SER A 16 6.09 4.84 14.70
CA SER A 16 7.35 5.42 15.16
C SER A 16 7.19 5.86 16.62
N GLY A 17 8.09 5.38 17.48
CA GLY A 17 8.02 5.64 18.93
C GLY A 17 6.89 4.88 19.62
N GLU A 18 6.45 5.39 20.77
CA GLU A 18 5.44 4.77 21.63
C GLU A 18 4.03 5.33 21.41
N GLU A 19 3.89 6.48 20.76
CA GLU A 19 2.62 7.17 20.57
C GLU A 19 1.88 6.73 19.29
N GLU A 20 0.54 6.71 19.36
CA GLU A 20 -0.29 6.45 18.18
C GLU A 20 -0.24 7.63 17.21
N GLN A 21 0.30 7.38 16.02
CA GLN A 21 0.44 8.40 14.98
C GLN A 21 -0.87 8.61 14.21
N GLU A 22 -1.05 9.79 13.64
CA GLU A 22 -2.20 10.12 12.82
C GLU A 22 -2.29 9.25 11.56
N THR A 23 -3.53 9.01 11.14
CA THR A 23 -3.78 8.29 9.87
C THR A 23 -3.49 9.21 8.70
N ALA A 24 -2.69 8.74 7.75
CA ALA A 24 -2.41 9.46 6.51
C ALA A 24 -2.61 8.56 5.29
N ALA A 25 -2.79 9.18 4.12
CA ALA A 25 -2.84 8.48 2.85
C ALA A 25 -1.42 8.24 2.32
N TYR A 26 -1.14 7.00 1.92
CA TYR A 26 0.13 6.59 1.33
C TYR A 26 -0.11 6.00 -0.05
N GLY A 27 0.59 6.53 -1.05
CA GLY A 27 0.59 5.97 -2.40
C GLY A 27 1.24 4.58 -2.40
N LYS A 28 0.56 3.59 -2.95
CA LYS A 28 1.05 2.20 -3.01
C LYS A 28 2.40 2.09 -3.74
N VAL A 29 2.66 2.98 -4.70
CA VAL A 29 3.93 3.04 -5.44
C VAL A 29 5.14 3.31 -4.54
N ASN A 30 4.91 3.91 -3.38
CA ASN A 30 5.95 4.28 -2.42
C ASN A 30 6.11 3.24 -1.30
N LEU A 31 5.38 2.11 -1.37
CA LEU A 31 5.39 1.09 -0.33
C LEU A 31 6.22 -0.12 -0.76
N THR A 32 6.97 -0.65 0.20
CA THR A 32 7.75 -1.89 0.06
C THR A 32 7.48 -2.77 1.27
N PHE A 33 7.65 -4.08 1.11
CA PHE A 33 7.68 -4.99 2.24
C PHE A 33 8.89 -4.71 3.13
N LEU A 34 8.83 -5.18 4.37
CA LEU A 34 9.96 -5.11 5.31
C LEU A 34 11.19 -5.91 4.81
N SER A 35 11.01 -6.82 3.85
CA SER A 35 12.09 -7.49 3.12
C SER A 35 12.82 -6.58 2.11
N GLY A 36 12.26 -5.40 1.80
CA GLY A 36 12.74 -4.49 0.74
C GLY A 36 12.13 -4.75 -0.64
N GLU A 37 11.26 -5.76 -0.78
CA GLU A 37 10.57 -6.04 -2.04
C GLU A 37 9.47 -5.01 -2.33
N ALA A 38 9.33 -4.62 -3.59
CA ALA A 38 8.23 -3.76 -4.02
C ALA A 38 6.88 -4.49 -3.91
N LEU A 39 5.79 -3.73 -3.84
CA LEU A 39 4.45 -4.31 -3.92
C LEU A 39 4.26 -5.06 -5.26
N PRO A 40 3.64 -6.24 -5.24
CA PRO A 40 3.37 -6.99 -6.46
C PRO A 40 2.39 -6.22 -7.35
N LEU A 41 2.51 -6.37 -8.67
CA LEU A 41 1.67 -5.66 -9.64
C LEU A 41 0.17 -5.86 -9.42
N CYS A 42 -0.23 -7.01 -8.87
CA CYS A 42 -1.63 -7.29 -8.54
C CYS A 42 -2.23 -6.40 -7.44
N TRP A 43 -1.39 -5.70 -6.68
CA TRP A 43 -1.80 -4.70 -5.69
C TRP A 43 -1.75 -3.28 -6.24
N MET A 44 -1.05 -3.09 -7.37
CA MET A 44 -0.76 -1.81 -8.02
C MET A 44 -1.68 -1.51 -9.19
N ASP A 45 -2.05 -2.55 -9.95
CA ASP A 45 -2.85 -2.44 -11.16
C ASP A 45 -3.89 -3.57 -11.23
N VAL A 46 -5.16 -3.19 -11.37
CA VAL A 46 -6.27 -4.13 -11.57
C VAL A 46 -6.13 -4.95 -12.85
N ASN A 47 -5.43 -4.43 -13.85
CA ASN A 47 -5.20 -5.06 -15.15
C ASN A 47 -3.87 -5.83 -15.22
N TYR A 48 -3.16 -6.05 -14.11
CA TYR A 48 -1.83 -6.70 -14.12
C TYR A 48 -1.76 -8.02 -14.91
N ARG A 49 -2.85 -8.79 -14.94
CA ARG A 49 -2.96 -10.07 -15.67
C ARG A 49 -2.95 -9.94 -17.19
N LYS A 50 -3.31 -8.77 -17.73
CA LYS A 50 -3.32 -8.52 -19.18
C LYS A 50 -1.92 -8.22 -19.73
N THR A 51 -0.99 -7.89 -18.84
CA THR A 51 0.40 -7.53 -19.17
C THR A 51 1.36 -8.72 -19.01
N MET A 52 0.88 -9.85 -18.48
CA MET A 52 1.59 -11.14 -18.45
C MET A 52 1.31 -11.93 -19.73
#